data_AF-A0A527ZC17-F1
#
_entry.id   AF-A0A527ZC17-F1
#
_cell.length_a   1.000
_cell.length_b   1.000
_cell.length_c   1.000
_cell.angle_alpha   90.00
_cell.angle_beta   90.00
_cell.angle_gamma   90.00
#
_symmetry.space_group_name_H-M   'P 1'
#
loop_
_entity.id
_entity.type
_entity.pdbx_description
1 polymer ?
#
loop_
_entity_poly.entity_id
_entity_poly.type
_entity_poly.pdbx_seq_one_letter_code
_entity_poly.pdbx_strand_id
1 'polypeptide(L)'
;TMISDDVVWLAHATAHYLQVTGDTAILREQLPFIDGPPLEEGEHDAFFTPEISKKTASLYDHCARALDLAIKRSSSAGLPLILGGDWNDGMNRVGEHGKGESVWLGWFLLKTLGDFAPVAKAEGDSKRAQAWTKHADVLKRALESTAWDGEWYRRGSFDDGTPLGSRGSQECKIDSIAQSWSVLSGEGDPARSTTAMQQALKMLVDDDLKIVKLFTPPFSRTEQNPGYIKSYPPGVR
;
A
#
# COMPACT_ATOMS: atom_id res chain seq x y z
N THR A 1 -15.35 -0.82 3.65
CA THR A 1 -14.14 -0.47 4.42
C THR A 1 -13.38 0.66 3.75
N MET A 2 -12.71 1.48 4.55
CA MET A 2 -11.77 2.54 4.16
C MET A 2 -10.31 2.06 4.14
N ILE A 3 -10.06 0.76 4.36
CA ILE A 3 -8.75 0.13 4.12
C ILE A 3 -8.36 0.34 2.65
N SER A 4 -7.13 0.80 2.45
CA SER A 4 -6.67 1.39 1.19
C SER A 4 -6.01 0.38 0.26
N ASP A 5 -5.42 -0.69 0.78
CA ASP A 5 -4.61 -1.65 0.02
C ASP A 5 -5.36 -2.89 -0.48
N ASP A 6 -6.51 -3.23 0.12
CA ASP A 6 -7.40 -4.33 -0.30
C ASP A 6 -7.61 -4.38 -1.81
N VAL A 7 -7.80 -3.21 -2.43
CA VAL A 7 -8.11 -3.06 -3.86
C VAL A 7 -6.90 -3.31 -4.78
N VAL A 8 -5.68 -3.37 -4.24
CA VAL A 8 -4.47 -3.62 -5.02
C VAL A 8 -4.14 -5.12 -5.05
N TRP A 9 -4.44 -5.85 -3.97
CA TRP A 9 -4.10 -7.28 -3.82
C TRP A 9 -4.65 -8.18 -4.92
N LEU A 10 -5.88 -7.96 -5.38
CA LEU A 10 -6.49 -8.80 -6.42
C LEU A 10 -5.70 -8.74 -7.73
N ALA A 11 -5.32 -7.54 -8.17
CA ALA A 11 -4.54 -7.36 -9.38
C ALA A 11 -3.11 -7.89 -9.21
N HIS A 12 -2.50 -7.70 -8.03
CA HIS A 12 -1.17 -8.24 -7.73
C HIS A 12 -1.13 -9.78 -7.79
N ALA A 13 -2.07 -10.44 -7.11
CA ALA A 13 -2.16 -11.90 -7.11
C ALA A 13 -2.47 -12.44 -8.51
N THR A 14 -3.36 -11.78 -9.25
CA THR A 14 -3.69 -12.16 -10.63
C THR A 14 -2.48 -12.01 -11.54
N ALA A 15 -1.74 -10.91 -11.46
CA ALA A 15 -0.51 -10.69 -12.23
C ALA A 15 0.51 -11.80 -11.99
N HIS A 16 0.72 -12.15 -10.71
CA HIS A 16 1.65 -13.21 -10.33
C HIS A 16 1.19 -14.59 -10.82
N TYR A 17 -0.11 -14.90 -10.69
CA TYR A 17 -0.68 -16.13 -11.23
C TYR A 17 -0.43 -16.25 -12.73
N LEU A 18 -0.73 -15.20 -13.50
CA LEU A 18 -0.50 -15.15 -14.95
C LEU A 18 0.98 -15.35 -15.30
N GLN A 19 1.89 -14.71 -14.56
CA GLN A 19 3.33 -14.82 -14.77
C GLN A 19 3.83 -16.26 -14.56
N VAL A 20 3.30 -16.96 -13.56
CA VAL A 20 3.75 -18.30 -13.19
C VAL A 20 3.12 -19.38 -14.07
N THR A 21 1.83 -19.24 -14.42
CA THR A 21 1.07 -20.30 -15.11
C THR A 21 0.92 -20.06 -16.60
N GLY A 22 0.98 -18.80 -17.05
CA GLY A 22 0.63 -18.41 -18.43
C GLY A 22 -0.87 -18.53 -18.76
N ASP A 23 -1.72 -18.85 -17.78
CA ASP A 23 -3.17 -19.06 -17.99
C ASP A 23 -3.92 -17.73 -18.07
N THR A 24 -3.95 -17.15 -19.27
CA THR A 24 -4.69 -15.90 -19.52
C THR A 24 -6.20 -16.10 -19.62
N ALA A 25 -6.70 -17.34 -19.71
CA ALA A 25 -8.14 -17.60 -19.81
C ALA A 25 -8.87 -17.17 -18.54
N ILE A 26 -8.20 -17.26 -17.38
CA ILE A 26 -8.74 -16.82 -16.08
C ILE A 26 -9.25 -15.37 -16.09
N LEU A 27 -8.64 -14.49 -16.90
CA LEU A 27 -9.02 -13.08 -16.98
C LEU A 27 -10.46 -12.88 -17.49
N ARG A 28 -10.98 -13.84 -18.26
CA ARG A 28 -12.31 -13.79 -18.90
C ARG A 28 -13.42 -14.36 -18.04
N GLU A 29 -13.05 -15.03 -16.94
CA GLU A 29 -14.00 -15.62 -15.99
C GLU A 29 -14.98 -14.56 -15.48
N GLN A 30 -16.27 -14.86 -15.57
CA GLN A 30 -17.33 -13.94 -15.20
C GLN A 30 -17.68 -14.11 -13.73
N LEU A 31 -17.42 -13.08 -12.93
CA LEU A 31 -17.60 -13.10 -11.49
C LEU A 31 -18.63 -12.04 -11.08
N PRO A 32 -19.59 -12.36 -10.19
CA PRO A 32 -20.52 -11.39 -9.66
C PRO A 32 -19.81 -10.41 -8.72
N PHE A 33 -20.32 -9.19 -8.63
CA PHE A 33 -20.02 -8.29 -7.52
C PHE A 33 -20.82 -8.70 -6.27
N ILE A 34 -20.56 -8.01 -5.16
CA ILE A 34 -21.41 -8.03 -3.98
C ILE A 34 -22.18 -6.72 -3.87
N ASP A 35 -23.41 -6.79 -3.35
CA ASP A 35 -24.24 -5.63 -3.00
C ASP A 35 -24.31 -5.49 -1.47
N GLY A 36 -24.31 -4.23 -1.02
CA GLY A 36 -24.33 -3.85 0.38
C GLY A 36 -24.50 -2.35 0.55
N PRO A 37 -24.87 -1.87 1.76
CA PRO A 37 -24.95 -0.45 2.02
C PRO A 37 -23.58 0.22 1.79
N PRO A 38 -23.53 1.39 1.15
CA PRO A 38 -22.32 2.20 1.14
C PRO A 38 -22.00 2.67 2.56
N LEU A 39 -20.74 2.99 2.82
CA LEU A 39 -20.36 3.65 4.07
C LEU A 39 -21.00 5.04 4.14
N GLU A 40 -21.54 5.38 5.30
CA GLU A 40 -21.98 6.73 5.63
C GLU A 40 -20.77 7.65 5.87
N GLU A 41 -21.02 8.96 5.91
CA GLU A 41 -19.95 9.93 6.17
C GLU A 41 -19.35 9.71 7.57
N GLY A 42 -18.04 9.50 7.62
CA GLY A 42 -17.31 9.22 8.87
C GLY A 42 -17.25 7.74 9.26
N GLU A 43 -17.92 6.84 8.53
CA GLU A 43 -17.78 5.39 8.77
C GLU A 43 -16.47 4.85 8.15
N HIS A 44 -15.73 4.07 8.94
CA HIS A 44 -14.51 3.41 8.48
C HIS A 44 -14.81 2.06 7.82
N ASP A 45 -15.73 1.29 8.39
CA ASP A 45 -16.12 -0.02 7.93
C ASP A 45 -17.58 -0.30 8.29
N ALA A 46 -18.13 -1.31 7.61
CA ALA A 46 -19.47 -1.79 7.86
C ALA A 46 -19.42 -3.32 7.83
N PHE A 47 -19.92 -3.96 8.90
CA PHE A 47 -19.97 -5.41 9.03
C PHE A 47 -21.39 -5.88 8.76
N PHE A 48 -21.56 -6.59 7.66
CA PHE A 48 -22.83 -7.19 7.25
C PHE A 48 -22.58 -8.41 6.37
N THR A 49 -23.58 -9.27 6.22
CA THR A 49 -23.54 -10.34 5.22
C THR A 49 -23.93 -9.74 3.87
N PRO A 50 -23.02 -9.65 2.88
CA PRO A 50 -23.36 -9.07 1.59
C PRO A 50 -24.27 -9.98 0.77
N GLU A 51 -25.04 -9.39 -0.13
CA GLU A 51 -25.79 -10.12 -1.15
C GLU A 51 -24.94 -10.30 -2.41
N ILE A 52 -25.15 -11.41 -3.13
CA ILE A 52 -24.52 -11.60 -4.44
C ILE A 52 -25.25 -10.72 -5.46
N SER A 53 -24.51 -9.84 -6.12
CA SER A 53 -25.08 -8.94 -7.13
C SER A 53 -25.43 -9.69 -8.41
N LYS A 54 -26.47 -9.23 -9.11
CA LYS A 54 -26.75 -9.63 -10.50
C LYS A 54 -25.76 -9.03 -11.49
N LYS A 55 -25.00 -8.02 -11.09
CA LYS A 55 -23.96 -7.42 -11.92
C LYS A 55 -22.76 -8.34 -11.91
N THR A 56 -22.31 -8.72 -13.09
CA THR A 56 -21.10 -9.52 -13.30
C THR A 56 -20.09 -8.71 -14.11
N ALA A 57 -18.81 -9.07 -13.96
CA ALA A 57 -17.74 -8.60 -14.82
C ALA A 57 -16.65 -9.66 -14.92
N SER A 58 -15.78 -9.51 -15.91
CA SER A 58 -14.59 -10.35 -16.05
C SER A 58 -13.64 -10.16 -14.86
N LEU A 59 -12.84 -11.16 -14.51
CA LEU A 59 -11.77 -11.00 -13.51
C LEU A 59 -10.84 -9.83 -13.86
N TYR A 60 -10.54 -9.64 -15.14
CA TYR A 60 -9.82 -8.47 -15.64
C TYR A 60 -10.49 -7.15 -15.21
N ASP A 61 -11.79 -7.00 -15.43
CA ASP A 61 -12.53 -5.78 -15.07
C ASP A 61 -12.57 -5.54 -13.56
N HIS A 62 -12.65 -6.60 -12.74
CA HIS A 62 -12.54 -6.49 -11.29
C HIS A 62 -11.17 -5.91 -10.89
N CYS A 63 -10.08 -6.47 -11.42
CA CYS A 63 -8.73 -5.97 -11.20
C CYS A 63 -8.58 -4.51 -11.68
N ALA A 64 -9.05 -4.21 -12.88
CA ALA A 64 -8.91 -2.89 -13.50
C ALA A 64 -9.65 -1.81 -12.70
N ARG A 65 -10.88 -2.08 -12.25
CA ARG A 65 -11.65 -1.16 -11.41
C ARG A 65 -10.99 -0.94 -10.06
N ALA A 66 -10.38 -1.97 -9.49
CA ALA A 66 -9.71 -1.90 -8.21
C ALA A 66 -8.42 -1.04 -8.29
N LEU A 67 -7.63 -1.19 -9.36
CA LEU A 67 -6.48 -0.33 -9.64
C LEU A 67 -6.88 1.12 -9.96
N ASP A 68 -7.93 1.33 -10.75
CA ASP A 68 -8.48 2.67 -11.01
C ASP A 68 -8.88 3.37 -9.70
N LEU A 69 -9.44 2.62 -8.74
CA LEU A 69 -9.79 3.13 -7.41
C LEU A 69 -8.55 3.44 -6.55
N ALA A 70 -7.53 2.60 -6.56
CA ALA A 70 -6.26 2.86 -5.87
C ALA A 70 -5.60 4.15 -6.37
N ILE A 71 -5.56 4.34 -7.69
CA ILE A 71 -5.04 5.56 -8.33
C ILE A 71 -5.87 6.79 -7.92
N LYS A 72 -7.20 6.68 -7.91
CA LYS A 72 -8.09 7.76 -7.48
C LYS A 72 -7.87 8.14 -6.01
N ARG A 73 -7.43 7.20 -5.18
CA ARG A 73 -7.10 7.38 -3.75
C ARG A 73 -5.63 7.75 -3.55
N SER A 74 -5.07 8.57 -4.43
CA SER A 74 -3.72 9.11 -4.28
C SER A 74 -3.77 10.61 -3.98
N SER A 75 -2.81 11.10 -3.19
CA SER A 75 -2.65 12.51 -2.90
C SER A 75 -2.23 13.30 -4.15
N SER A 76 -2.26 14.63 -4.05
CA SER A 76 -1.73 15.50 -5.09
C SER A 76 -0.21 15.34 -5.31
N ALA A 77 0.52 14.85 -4.31
CA ALA A 77 1.94 14.51 -4.43
C ALA A 77 2.16 13.17 -5.15
N GLY A 78 1.10 12.37 -5.34
CA GLY A 78 1.11 11.12 -6.09
C GLY A 78 1.28 9.87 -5.24
N LEU A 79 1.45 9.98 -3.92
CA LEU A 79 1.48 8.83 -3.02
C LEU A 79 0.05 8.35 -2.71
N PRO A 80 -0.19 7.04 -2.51
CA PRO A 80 -1.48 6.55 -2.07
C PRO A 80 -1.85 7.10 -0.69
N LEU A 81 -3.12 7.47 -0.53
CA LEU A 81 -3.68 7.83 0.76
C LEU A 81 -3.84 6.54 1.60
N ILE A 82 -3.40 6.58 2.86
CA ILE A 82 -3.53 5.44 3.77
C ILE A 82 -4.97 5.25 4.26
N LEU A 83 -5.77 6.32 4.27
CA LEU A 83 -7.19 6.31 4.67
C LEU A 83 -7.39 5.63 6.04
N GLY A 84 -8.26 4.61 6.11
CA GLY A 84 -8.54 3.86 7.33
C GLY A 84 -7.48 2.82 7.69
N GLY A 85 -6.41 2.69 6.90
CA GLY A 85 -5.34 1.70 7.10
C GLY A 85 -4.80 1.18 5.77
N ASP A 86 -3.61 0.61 5.83
CA ASP A 86 -3.02 -0.22 4.78
C ASP A 86 -2.70 -1.61 5.38
N TRP A 87 -1.73 -2.37 4.83
CA TRP A 87 -1.38 -3.70 5.36
C TRP A 87 -1.12 -3.74 6.87
N ASN A 88 -0.68 -2.63 7.48
CA ASN A 88 -0.69 -2.51 8.93
C ASN A 88 -2.04 -1.97 9.40
N ASP A 89 -2.98 -2.88 9.68
CA ASP A 89 -4.33 -2.55 10.16
C ASP A 89 -4.30 -1.66 11.42
N GLY A 90 -3.24 -1.73 12.23
CA GLY A 90 -3.08 -0.93 13.45
C GLY A 90 -2.86 0.56 13.20
N MET A 91 -2.46 0.94 11.99
CA MET A 91 -2.24 2.32 11.57
C MET A 91 -3.52 3.02 11.08
N ASN A 92 -4.66 2.72 11.71
CA ASN A 92 -5.99 3.11 11.22
C ASN A 92 -6.37 4.58 11.43
N ARG A 93 -5.51 5.39 12.06
CA ARG A 93 -5.73 6.83 12.26
C ARG A 93 -4.66 7.72 11.64
N VAL A 94 -3.75 7.14 10.85
CA VAL A 94 -2.72 7.93 10.16
C VAL A 94 -3.34 8.86 9.10
N GLY A 95 -4.39 8.41 8.41
CA GLY A 95 -5.05 9.15 7.34
C GLY A 95 -6.58 9.18 7.44
N GLU A 96 -7.13 9.14 8.65
CA GLU A 96 -8.59 9.07 8.87
C GLU A 96 -9.36 10.27 8.27
N HIS A 97 -8.68 11.40 8.06
CA HIS A 97 -9.23 12.58 7.40
C HIS A 97 -8.91 12.67 5.89
N GLY A 98 -8.39 11.59 5.30
CA GLY A 98 -8.21 11.45 3.86
C GLY A 98 -7.04 12.22 3.28
N LYS A 99 -6.02 12.54 4.07
CA LYS A 99 -4.82 13.28 3.65
C LYS A 99 -3.52 12.53 3.94
N GLY A 100 -3.49 11.68 4.96
CA GLY A 100 -2.31 10.88 5.30
C GLY A 100 -1.93 9.91 4.17
N GLU A 101 -0.63 9.71 3.98
CA GLU A 101 -0.07 8.96 2.84
C GLU A 101 0.66 7.70 3.30
N SER A 102 0.72 6.68 2.43
CA SER A 102 1.44 5.43 2.66
C SER A 102 2.53 5.19 1.62
N VAL A 103 3.78 5.10 2.08
CA VAL A 103 4.94 4.78 1.23
C VAL A 103 4.97 3.28 0.90
N TRP A 104 4.61 2.42 1.85
CA TRP A 104 4.51 0.99 1.61
C TRP A 104 3.49 0.69 0.49
N LEU A 105 2.28 1.25 0.58
CA LEU A 105 1.26 1.09 -0.44
C LEU A 105 1.71 1.69 -1.76
N GLY A 106 2.49 2.77 -1.73
CA GLY A 106 3.10 3.33 -2.93
C GLY A 106 4.00 2.34 -3.67
N TRP A 107 4.91 1.66 -2.98
CA TRP A 107 5.73 0.61 -3.59
C TRP A 107 4.91 -0.56 -4.12
N PHE A 108 3.91 -0.98 -3.33
CA PHE A 108 3.03 -2.10 -3.70
C PHE A 108 2.19 -1.79 -4.94
N LEU A 109 1.59 -0.60 -5.00
CA LEU A 109 0.83 -0.12 -6.14
C LEU A 109 1.73 0.05 -7.36
N LEU A 110 2.93 0.62 -7.20
CA LEU A 110 3.88 0.80 -8.30
C LEU A 110 4.24 -0.53 -8.97
N LYS A 111 4.59 -1.55 -8.17
CA LYS A 111 4.83 -2.91 -8.67
C LYS A 111 3.63 -3.44 -9.44
N THR A 112 2.45 -3.34 -8.83
CA THR A 112 1.23 -3.92 -9.39
C THR A 112 0.80 -3.23 -10.69
N LEU A 113 0.92 -1.91 -10.79
CA LEU A 113 0.66 -1.18 -12.03
C LEU A 113 1.65 -1.56 -13.13
N GLY A 114 2.94 -1.72 -12.77
CA GLY A 114 3.98 -2.16 -13.70
C GLY A 114 3.70 -3.55 -14.27
N ASP A 115 3.29 -4.50 -13.42
CA ASP A 115 2.97 -5.87 -13.85
C ASP A 115 1.66 -5.96 -14.64
N PHE A 116 0.65 -5.16 -14.28
CA PHE A 116 -0.70 -5.28 -14.84
C PHE A 116 -0.95 -4.40 -16.06
N ALA A 117 -0.15 -3.34 -16.31
CA ALA A 117 -0.27 -2.52 -17.52
C ALA A 117 -0.02 -3.32 -18.82
N PRO A 118 0.97 -4.23 -18.91
CA PRO A 118 1.10 -5.15 -20.05
C PRO A 118 -0.11 -6.08 -20.22
N VAL A 119 -0.72 -6.54 -19.12
CA VAL A 119 -1.94 -7.37 -19.14
C VAL A 119 -3.10 -6.59 -19.74
N ALA A 120 -3.35 -5.36 -19.28
CA ALA A 120 -4.38 -4.49 -19.86
C ALA A 120 -4.17 -4.22 -21.34
N LYS A 121 -2.91 -4.02 -21.77
CA LYS A 121 -2.59 -3.87 -23.21
C LYS A 121 -2.92 -5.14 -23.99
N ALA A 122 -2.61 -6.31 -23.46
CA ALA A 122 -2.92 -7.61 -24.10
C ALA A 122 -4.43 -7.88 -24.21
N GLU A 123 -5.21 -7.43 -23.22
CA GLU A 123 -6.69 -7.46 -23.24
C GLU A 123 -7.30 -6.34 -24.11
N GLY A 124 -6.49 -5.55 -24.82
CA GLY A 124 -6.94 -4.49 -25.72
C GLY A 124 -7.27 -3.15 -25.05
N ASP A 125 -7.11 -3.02 -23.73
CA ASP A 125 -7.36 -1.80 -22.97
C ASP A 125 -6.11 -0.90 -22.92
N SER A 126 -5.72 -0.42 -24.09
CA SER A 126 -4.56 0.48 -24.23
C SER A 126 -4.75 1.80 -23.47
N LYS A 127 -5.99 2.22 -23.23
CA LYS A 127 -6.29 3.46 -22.50
C LYS A 127 -5.90 3.33 -21.03
N ARG A 128 -6.32 2.26 -20.34
CA ARG A 128 -5.91 2.03 -18.96
C ARG A 128 -4.42 1.76 -18.85
N ALA A 129 -3.86 0.95 -19.73
CA ALA A 129 -2.42 0.68 -19.74
C ALA A 129 -1.59 1.98 -19.78
N GLN A 130 -1.95 2.94 -20.63
CA GLN A 130 -1.29 4.25 -20.70
C GLN A 130 -1.52 5.09 -19.45
N ALA A 131 -2.76 5.15 -18.94
CA ALA A 131 -3.08 5.92 -17.74
C ALA A 131 -2.33 5.41 -16.50
N TRP A 132 -2.27 4.08 -16.33
CA TRP A 132 -1.56 3.42 -15.25
C TRP A 132 -0.06 3.59 -15.35
N THR A 133 0.52 3.47 -16.55
CA THR A 133 1.96 3.74 -16.78
C THR A 133 2.30 5.18 -16.41
N LYS A 134 1.48 6.15 -16.83
CA LYS A 134 1.67 7.57 -16.47
C LYS A 134 1.58 7.81 -14.97
N HIS A 135 0.65 7.14 -14.28
CA HIS A 135 0.53 7.25 -12.83
C HIS A 135 1.72 6.59 -12.12
N ALA A 136 2.17 5.42 -12.57
CA ALA A 136 3.36 4.74 -12.07
C ALA A 136 4.60 5.65 -12.14
N ASP A 137 4.79 6.42 -13.21
CA ASP A 137 5.87 7.41 -13.31
C ASP A 137 5.79 8.52 -12.25
N VAL A 138 4.58 9.01 -11.97
CA VAL A 138 4.33 10.02 -10.93
C VAL A 138 4.63 9.44 -9.56
N LEU A 139 4.11 8.25 -9.28
CA LEU A 139 4.27 7.53 -8.03
C LEU A 139 5.74 7.21 -7.75
N LYS A 140 6.48 6.70 -8.75
CA LYS A 140 7.92 6.43 -8.64
C LYS A 140 8.70 7.69 -8.29
N ARG A 141 8.39 8.82 -8.93
CA ARG A 141 9.03 10.11 -8.60
C ARG A 141 8.73 10.53 -7.16
N ALA A 142 7.50 10.37 -6.68
CA ALA A 142 7.15 10.70 -5.30
C ALA A 142 7.91 9.81 -4.30
N LEU A 143 7.94 8.50 -4.52
CA LEU A 143 8.67 7.54 -3.70
C LEU A 143 10.17 7.84 -3.64
N GLU A 144 10.77 8.19 -4.78
CA GLU A 144 12.20 8.53 -4.86
C GLU A 144 12.52 9.99 -4.51
N SER A 145 11.54 10.81 -4.13
CA SER A 145 11.82 12.18 -3.70
C SER A 145 11.27 12.43 -2.31
N THR A 146 9.97 12.59 -2.17
CA THR A 146 9.32 13.00 -0.93
C THR A 146 9.37 11.92 0.15
N ALA A 147 9.40 10.64 -0.24
CA ALA A 147 9.46 9.53 0.71
C ALA A 147 10.88 9.17 1.16
N TRP A 148 11.94 9.59 0.44
CA TRP A 148 13.31 9.31 0.86
C TRP A 148 13.77 10.25 1.98
N ASP A 149 14.18 9.69 3.13
CA ASP A 149 14.55 10.47 4.31
C ASP A 149 16.07 10.61 4.52
N GLY A 150 16.86 10.23 3.51
CA GLY A 150 18.33 10.35 3.50
C GLY A 150 19.07 9.04 3.76
N GLU A 151 18.53 8.16 4.58
CA GLU A 151 19.12 6.84 4.88
C GLU A 151 18.14 5.66 4.71
N TRP A 152 16.84 5.94 4.79
CA TRP A 152 15.76 4.98 4.52
C TRP A 152 14.53 5.73 3.99
N TYR A 153 13.53 5.00 3.51
CA TYR A 153 12.25 5.57 3.10
C TYR A 153 11.34 5.74 4.32
N ARG A 154 10.64 6.86 4.38
CA ARG A 154 9.58 7.11 5.36
C ARG A 154 8.52 6.02 5.28
N ARG A 155 7.76 5.85 6.35
CA ARG A 155 6.59 4.97 6.36
C ARG A 155 5.38 5.63 5.71
N GLY A 156 5.28 6.95 5.82
CA GLY A 156 4.13 7.73 5.36
C GLY A 156 4.11 9.14 5.93
N SER A 157 2.93 9.74 5.93
CA SER A 157 2.63 11.02 6.57
C SER A 157 1.25 10.97 7.22
N PHE A 158 1.09 11.69 8.33
CA PHE A 158 -0.21 11.90 8.96
C PHE A 158 -1.07 12.90 8.16
N ASP A 159 -2.35 13.01 8.49
CA ASP A 159 -3.26 13.98 7.86
C ASP A 159 -2.81 15.45 7.99
N ASP A 160 -2.03 15.79 9.01
CA ASP A 160 -1.45 17.11 9.24
C ASP A 160 -0.12 17.34 8.47
N GLY A 161 0.35 16.33 7.74
CA GLY A 161 1.61 16.33 7.00
C GLY A 161 2.84 15.93 7.84
N THR A 162 2.68 15.62 9.13
CA THR A 162 3.78 15.14 9.98
C THR A 162 4.36 13.84 9.42
N PRO A 163 5.69 13.73 9.23
CA PRO A 163 6.31 12.50 8.76
C PRO A 163 6.16 11.33 9.74
N LEU A 164 5.83 10.15 9.20
CA LEU A 164 5.79 8.87 9.90
C LEU A 164 6.93 7.98 9.39
N GLY A 165 7.67 7.27 10.26
CA GLY A 165 8.80 6.45 9.80
C GLY A 165 10.04 7.26 9.42
N SER A 166 10.24 8.44 10.02
CA SER A 166 11.32 9.37 9.67
C SER A 166 12.44 9.37 10.72
N ARG A 167 13.65 9.78 10.32
CA ARG A 167 14.79 10.12 11.19
C ARG A 167 14.39 11.06 12.33
N GLY A 168 13.46 11.98 12.08
CA GLY A 168 12.92 12.90 13.07
C GLY A 168 11.86 12.30 13.99
N SER A 169 11.28 11.14 13.64
CA SER A 169 10.26 10.48 14.44
C SER A 169 10.86 9.92 15.73
N GLN A 170 10.21 10.20 16.86
CA GLN A 170 10.63 9.71 18.19
C GLN A 170 10.29 8.23 18.37
N GLU A 171 9.15 7.80 17.81
CA GLU A 171 8.64 6.43 17.79
C GLU A 171 8.33 6.07 16.33
N CYS A 172 8.39 4.80 15.98
CA CYS A 172 8.37 4.32 14.60
C CYS A 172 9.33 5.14 13.72
N LYS A 173 10.61 5.15 14.09
CA LYS A 173 11.67 5.87 13.37
C LYS A 173 11.99 5.23 12.04
N ILE A 174 12.01 3.89 12.02
CA ILE A 174 12.15 3.09 10.81
C ILE A 174 11.17 1.94 10.88
N ASP A 175 10.55 1.65 9.74
CA ASP A 175 9.58 0.58 9.54
C ASP A 175 10.07 -0.36 8.43
N SER A 176 9.94 -1.66 8.66
CA SER A 176 10.47 -2.73 7.82
C SER A 176 9.80 -2.81 6.45
N ILE A 177 8.49 -2.60 6.39
CA ILE A 177 7.72 -2.92 5.18
C ILE A 177 7.98 -1.89 4.07
N ALA A 178 8.13 -0.61 4.40
CA ALA A 178 8.51 0.39 3.39
C ALA A 178 9.88 0.10 2.77
N GLN A 179 10.85 -0.37 3.57
CA GLN A 179 12.21 -0.65 3.07
C GLN A 179 12.22 -1.93 2.22
N SER A 180 11.58 -2.98 2.73
CA SER A 180 11.49 -4.27 2.04
C SER A 180 10.81 -4.12 0.69
N TRP A 181 9.72 -3.36 0.61
CA TRP A 181 8.99 -3.14 -0.65
C TRP A 181 9.69 -2.21 -1.64
N SER A 182 10.63 -1.36 -1.20
CA SER A 182 11.52 -0.67 -2.15
C SER A 182 12.36 -1.65 -2.97
N VAL A 183 12.72 -2.81 -2.40
CA VAL A 183 13.42 -3.90 -3.09
C VAL A 183 12.44 -4.82 -3.82
N LEU A 184 11.39 -5.30 -3.14
CA LEU A 184 10.45 -6.29 -3.70
C LEU A 184 9.65 -5.75 -4.90
N SER A 185 9.45 -4.43 -4.97
CA SER A 185 8.85 -3.80 -6.14
C SER A 185 9.78 -3.84 -7.37
N GLY A 186 11.09 -4.00 -7.19
CA GLY A 186 12.07 -3.91 -8.28
C GLY A 186 12.20 -2.49 -8.87
N GLU A 187 11.55 -1.49 -8.27
CA GLU A 187 11.44 -0.14 -8.82
C GLU A 187 12.22 0.91 -8.02
N GLY A 188 12.62 0.60 -6.79
CA GLY A 188 13.44 1.48 -5.96
C GLY A 188 14.84 1.69 -6.53
N ASP A 189 15.43 2.85 -6.25
CA ASP A 189 16.83 3.11 -6.57
C ASP A 189 17.73 2.08 -5.86
N PRO A 190 18.55 1.30 -6.59
CA PRO A 190 19.29 0.18 -6.00
C PRO A 190 20.23 0.59 -4.85
N ALA A 191 20.84 1.77 -4.92
CA ALA A 191 21.76 2.24 -3.89
C ALA A 191 20.98 2.67 -2.63
N ARG A 192 19.84 3.34 -2.80
CA ARG A 192 18.96 3.73 -1.70
C ARG A 192 18.27 2.55 -1.06
N SER A 193 17.72 1.63 -1.83
CA SER A 193 17.13 0.39 -1.31
C SER A 193 18.16 -0.46 -0.54
N THR A 194 19.40 -0.54 -1.03
CA THR A 194 20.49 -1.20 -0.29
C THR A 194 20.76 -0.49 1.04
N THR A 195 20.87 0.83 1.02
CA THR A 195 21.11 1.64 2.23
C THR A 195 19.95 1.49 3.23
N ALA A 196 18.71 1.56 2.76
CA ALA A 196 17.50 1.40 3.57
C ALA A 196 17.44 0.03 4.24
N MET A 197 17.74 -1.05 3.49
CA MET A 197 17.78 -2.40 4.03
C MET A 197 18.90 -2.59 5.04
N GLN A 198 20.08 -1.97 4.85
CA GLN A 198 21.15 -1.99 5.85
C GLN A 198 20.72 -1.33 7.16
N GLN A 199 19.99 -0.20 7.10
CA GLN A 199 19.47 0.47 8.29
C GLN A 199 18.35 -0.35 8.96
N ALA A 200 17.46 -0.95 8.17
CA ALA A 200 16.44 -1.88 8.67
C ALA A 200 17.08 -3.06 9.39
N LEU A 201 18.08 -3.72 8.80
CA LEU A 201 18.81 -4.81 9.44
C LEU A 201 19.47 -4.36 10.75
N LYS A 202 20.19 -3.23 10.71
CA LYS A 202 20.88 -2.68 11.88
C LYS A 202 19.95 -2.35 13.06
N MET A 203 18.74 -1.87 12.78
CA MET A 203 17.84 -1.33 13.82
C MET A 203 16.72 -2.30 14.21
N LEU A 204 16.31 -3.18 13.30
CA LEU A 204 15.14 -4.03 13.47
C LEU A 204 15.49 -5.50 13.74
N VAL A 205 16.66 -5.98 13.29
CA VAL A 205 17.11 -7.33 13.62
C VAL A 205 17.74 -7.34 15.01
N ASP A 206 17.28 -8.28 15.82
CA ASP A 206 17.81 -8.55 17.14
C ASP A 206 18.35 -9.99 17.16
N ASP A 207 19.66 -10.12 16.98
CA ASP A 207 20.31 -11.43 16.89
C ASP A 207 20.28 -12.20 18.20
N ASP A 208 20.26 -11.52 19.35
CA ASP A 208 20.22 -12.16 20.66
C ASP A 208 18.82 -12.73 20.91
N LEU A 209 17.78 -11.96 20.59
CA LEU A 209 16.38 -12.37 20.76
C LEU A 209 15.85 -13.21 19.58
N LYS A 210 16.60 -13.31 18.47
CA LYS A 210 16.20 -14.00 17.23
C LYS A 210 14.88 -13.48 16.65
N ILE A 211 14.68 -12.16 16.69
CA ILE A 211 13.49 -11.50 16.15
C ILE A 211 13.85 -10.44 15.11
N VAL A 212 12.91 -10.18 14.21
CA VAL A 212 12.91 -9.02 13.33
C VAL A 212 11.71 -8.15 13.69
N LYS A 213 11.98 -6.95 14.18
CA LYS A 213 10.96 -5.98 14.61
C LYS A 213 10.27 -5.38 13.38
N LEU A 214 8.96 -5.13 13.46
CA LEU A 214 8.23 -4.47 12.37
C LEU A 214 8.68 -3.01 12.21
N PHE A 215 8.81 -2.29 13.31
CA PHE A 215 9.39 -0.94 13.38
C PHE A 215 10.02 -0.70 14.75
N THR A 216 10.81 0.36 14.87
CA THR A 216 11.42 0.77 16.14
C THR A 216 11.63 2.28 16.21
N PRO A 217 11.58 2.92 17.40
CA PRO A 217 11.01 2.39 18.65
C PRO A 217 9.50 2.09 18.53
N PRO A 218 8.91 1.23 19.39
CA PRO A 218 7.47 1.00 19.39
C PRO A 218 6.71 2.28 19.78
N PHE A 219 5.45 2.39 19.35
CA PHE A 219 4.59 3.47 19.81
C PHE A 219 4.24 3.31 21.30
N SER A 220 4.29 4.42 22.04
CA SER A 220 3.97 4.43 23.46
C SER A 220 3.49 5.81 23.92
N ARG A 221 4.33 6.83 23.76
CA ARG A 221 4.15 8.17 24.34
C ARG A 221 4.01 9.28 23.30
N THR A 222 4.14 8.98 22.01
CA THR A 222 3.97 9.97 20.94
C THR A 222 2.65 10.75 21.08
N GLU A 223 2.66 12.05 20.81
CA GLU A 223 1.43 12.84 20.73
C GLU A 223 0.61 12.47 19.49
N GLN A 224 1.29 12.08 18.41
CA GLN A 224 0.62 11.63 17.20
C GLN A 224 -0.16 10.35 17.42
N ASN A 225 -1.33 10.23 16.81
CA ASN A 225 -2.21 9.09 16.98
C ASN A 225 -2.17 8.18 15.73
N PRO A 226 -1.30 7.14 15.69
CA PRO A 226 -1.27 6.24 14.54
C PRO A 226 -2.50 5.34 14.47
N GLY A 227 -3.27 5.21 15.55
CA GLY A 227 -4.37 4.26 15.64
C GLY A 227 -4.16 3.23 16.74
N TYR A 228 -4.89 2.13 16.67
CA TYR A 228 -4.88 1.12 17.73
C TYR A 228 -3.54 0.38 17.86
N ILE A 229 -2.61 0.54 16.91
CA ILE A 229 -1.22 0.06 17.04
C ILE A 229 -0.53 0.58 18.30
N LYS A 230 -0.90 1.78 18.78
CA LYS A 230 -0.38 2.37 20.02
C LYS A 230 -1.00 1.74 21.28
N SER A 231 -2.11 1.00 21.15
CA SER A 231 -2.76 0.31 22.26
C SER A 231 -2.08 -1.01 22.63
N TYR A 232 -1.19 -1.53 21.77
CA TYR A 232 -0.41 -2.72 22.10
C TYR A 232 0.71 -2.40 23.10
N PRO A 233 0.99 -3.30 24.06
CA PRO A 233 2.20 -3.21 24.86
C PRO A 233 3.44 -3.15 23.93
N PRO A 234 4.45 -2.29 24.24
CA PRO A 234 5.68 -2.22 23.45
C PRO A 234 6.32 -3.59 23.20
N GLY A 235 6.54 -3.93 21.92
CA GLY A 235 7.14 -5.19 21.50
C GLY A 235 6.14 -6.33 21.21
N VAL A 236 4.83 -6.07 21.25
CA VAL A 236 3.78 -7.05 20.94
C VAL A 236 3.06 -6.66 19.66
N ARG A 237 2.96 -7.63 18.73
CA ARG A 237 2.40 -7.54 17.37
C ARG A 237 3.17 -6.67 16.39
#